data_AF-E8KHA4-F1
#
_entry.id   AF-E8KHA4-F1
#
_cell.length_a   1.000
_cell.length_b   1.000
_cell.length_c   1.000
_cell.angle_alpha   90.00
_cell.angle_beta   90.00
_cell.angle_gamma   90.00
#
_symmetry.space_group_name_H-M   'P 1'
#
loop_
_entity.id
_entity.type
_entity.pdbx_description
1 polymer ?
#
loop_
_entity_poly.entity_id
_entity_poly.type
_entity_poly.pdbx_seq_one_letter_code
_entity_poly.pdbx_strand_id
1 'polypeptide(L)'
;MKRAISFEFSRVTETAALAAYDWIGRGDKNAADDVAVKAMRLIMNEMEIRGEIVIGEGEIDEAPMFYIGEKVGRSQPEDDEVAIAVDPIDGTRMTAMGQAGALAVLAAGGKDTFLKAQDMYMEKLVVDSEAKGMIDLDLSLEQNIRRVASKKGKLLTQMTVTILAKPRHDEIIKAVQNLGVRVMAIPDGDVAAVVQCCLPDSDLDLVYGIGGAPLKVLLRQPRFEL
;
A
#
# COMPACT_ATOMS: atom_id res chain seq x y z
N MET A 1 8.37 -12.04 -17.41
CA MET A 1 8.27 -10.58 -17.28
C MET A 1 9.50 -9.89 -17.85
N LYS A 2 9.35 -9.34 -19.06
CA LYS A 2 10.36 -8.51 -19.73
C LYS A 2 10.63 -7.25 -18.89
N ARG A 3 11.90 -6.86 -18.75
CA ARG A 3 12.31 -5.63 -18.04
C ARG A 3 11.68 -4.37 -18.64
N ALA A 4 11.39 -4.37 -19.94
CA ALA A 4 10.74 -3.26 -20.63
C ALA A 4 9.34 -2.89 -20.06
N ILE A 5 8.59 -3.89 -19.59
CA ILE A 5 7.22 -3.70 -19.03
C ILE A 5 7.26 -2.84 -17.76
N SER A 6 8.39 -2.84 -17.01
CA SER A 6 8.53 -2.02 -15.79
C SER A 6 8.39 -0.51 -16.04
N PHE A 7 8.84 0.00 -17.19
CA PHE A 7 8.66 1.41 -17.56
C PHE A 7 7.23 1.72 -17.99
N GLU A 8 6.49 0.76 -18.53
CA GLU A 8 5.08 0.97 -18.88
C GLU A 8 4.22 1.09 -17.63
N PHE A 9 4.51 0.31 -16.58
CA PHE A 9 3.80 0.41 -15.30
C PHE A 9 3.98 1.78 -14.61
N SER A 10 5.11 2.47 -14.78
CA SER A 10 5.25 3.83 -14.23
C SER A 10 4.31 4.81 -14.93
N ARG A 11 4.13 4.67 -16.25
CA ARG A 11 3.18 5.51 -17.02
C ARG A 11 1.74 5.28 -16.59
N VAL A 12 1.40 4.08 -16.17
CA VAL A 12 0.08 3.72 -15.65
C VAL A 12 -0.22 4.52 -14.37
N THR A 13 0.69 4.53 -13.39
CA THR A 13 0.49 5.29 -12.14
C THR A 13 0.60 6.81 -12.36
N GLU A 14 1.48 7.28 -13.24
CA GLU A 14 1.55 8.69 -13.66
C GLU A 14 0.22 9.18 -14.23
N THR A 15 -0.40 8.40 -15.13
CA THR A 15 -1.65 8.76 -15.79
C THR A 15 -2.81 8.81 -14.80
N ALA A 16 -2.88 7.85 -13.87
CA ALA A 16 -3.86 7.84 -12.78
C ALA A 16 -3.70 9.06 -11.86
N ALA A 17 -2.47 9.37 -11.44
CA ALA A 17 -2.18 10.50 -10.58
C ALA A 17 -2.51 11.85 -11.26
N LEU A 18 -2.20 11.99 -12.56
CA LEU A 18 -2.54 13.18 -13.34
C LEU A 18 -4.06 13.35 -13.51
N ALA A 19 -4.80 12.27 -13.73
CA ALA A 19 -6.26 12.33 -13.81
C ALA A 19 -6.88 12.74 -12.46
N ALA A 20 -6.38 12.21 -11.35
CA ALA A 20 -6.81 12.58 -10.01
C ALA A 20 -6.44 14.02 -9.61
N TYR A 21 -5.37 14.59 -10.20
CA TYR A 21 -4.84 15.91 -9.84
C TYR A 21 -5.90 17.01 -9.94
N ASP A 22 -6.72 16.98 -11.00
CA ASP A 22 -7.75 17.98 -11.22
C ASP A 22 -8.83 17.99 -10.12
N TRP A 23 -8.94 16.91 -9.33
CA TRP A 23 -9.93 16.74 -8.25
C TRP A 23 -9.40 17.04 -6.86
N ILE A 24 -8.12 17.42 -6.74
CA ILE A 24 -7.53 17.80 -5.46
C ILE A 24 -8.31 18.96 -4.84
N GLY A 25 -8.77 18.78 -3.60
CA GLY A 25 -9.48 19.80 -2.83
C GLY A 25 -10.92 20.09 -3.28
N ARG A 26 -11.50 19.28 -4.17
CA ARG A 26 -12.87 19.50 -4.68
C ARG A 26 -13.99 18.87 -3.84
N GLY A 27 -13.66 18.19 -2.76
CA GLY A 27 -14.64 17.58 -1.86
C GLY A 27 -15.35 16.34 -2.41
N ASP A 28 -15.02 15.88 -3.62
CA ASP A 28 -15.60 14.70 -4.24
C ASP A 28 -14.57 13.58 -4.39
N LYS A 29 -14.56 12.69 -3.40
CA LYS A 29 -13.64 11.55 -3.36
C LYS A 29 -13.96 10.50 -4.43
N ASN A 30 -15.24 10.32 -4.77
CA ASN A 30 -15.67 9.27 -5.67
C ASN A 30 -15.37 9.67 -7.12
N ALA A 31 -15.56 10.95 -7.46
CA ALA A 31 -15.20 11.46 -8.77
C ALA A 31 -13.68 11.46 -8.99
N ALA A 32 -12.89 11.79 -7.97
CA ALA A 32 -11.43 11.66 -8.03
C ALA A 32 -11.01 10.22 -8.34
N ASP A 33 -11.60 9.26 -7.63
CA ASP A 33 -11.30 7.84 -7.76
C ASP A 33 -11.72 7.28 -9.14
N ASP A 34 -12.93 7.58 -9.58
CA ASP A 34 -13.47 7.14 -10.87
C ASP A 34 -12.60 7.59 -12.05
N VAL A 35 -12.08 8.82 -12.04
CA VAL A 35 -11.18 9.28 -13.12
C VAL A 35 -9.81 8.59 -13.07
N ALA A 36 -9.29 8.29 -11.88
CA ALA A 36 -8.03 7.58 -11.72
C ALA A 36 -8.14 6.13 -12.18
N VAL A 37 -9.20 5.42 -11.77
CA VAL A 37 -9.52 4.05 -12.22
C VAL A 37 -9.58 4.00 -13.74
N LYS A 38 -10.36 4.90 -14.36
CA LYS A 38 -10.51 4.95 -15.83
C LYS A 38 -9.20 5.21 -16.55
N ALA A 39 -8.44 6.19 -16.09
CA ALA A 39 -7.16 6.57 -16.68
C ALA A 39 -6.13 5.43 -16.59
N MET A 40 -6.03 4.80 -15.41
CA MET A 40 -5.15 3.67 -15.17
C MET A 40 -5.51 2.49 -16.09
N ARG A 41 -6.80 2.14 -16.16
CA ARG A 41 -7.30 1.01 -16.96
C ARG A 41 -7.08 1.21 -18.45
N LEU A 42 -7.25 2.44 -18.95
CA LEU A 42 -7.02 2.78 -20.35
C LEU A 42 -5.58 2.45 -20.77
N ILE A 43 -4.60 2.96 -20.03
CA ILE A 43 -3.17 2.73 -20.34
C ILE A 43 -2.80 1.26 -20.16
N MET A 44 -3.33 0.61 -19.11
CA MET A 44 -3.03 -0.80 -18.85
C MET A 44 -3.52 -1.72 -19.98
N ASN A 45 -4.65 -1.39 -20.62
CA ASN A 45 -5.18 -2.15 -21.76
C ASN A 45 -4.35 -1.99 -23.04
N GLU A 46 -3.46 -1.02 -23.12
CA GLU A 46 -2.53 -0.85 -24.25
C GLU A 46 -1.24 -1.65 -24.08
N MET A 47 -0.97 -2.20 -22.90
CA MET A 47 0.26 -2.91 -22.57
C MET A 47 0.30 -4.32 -23.16
N GLU A 48 1.50 -4.80 -23.51
CA GLU A 48 1.77 -6.15 -24.04
C GLU A 48 1.87 -7.20 -22.90
N ILE A 49 0.76 -7.36 -22.18
CA ILE A 49 0.61 -8.29 -21.06
C ILE A 49 -0.71 -9.07 -21.16
N ARG A 50 -0.71 -10.29 -20.60
CA ARG A 50 -1.92 -10.99 -20.14
C ARG A 50 -2.08 -10.73 -18.64
N GLY A 51 -2.61 -9.56 -18.31
CA GLY A 51 -2.82 -9.12 -16.94
C GLY A 51 -4.08 -9.72 -16.33
N GLU A 52 -4.01 -10.08 -15.05
CA GLU A 52 -5.18 -10.40 -14.21
C GLU A 52 -5.16 -9.53 -12.96
N ILE A 53 -6.24 -8.80 -12.72
CA ILE A 53 -6.44 -8.08 -11.47
C ILE A 53 -6.70 -9.12 -10.37
N VAL A 54 -5.77 -9.24 -9.43
CA VAL A 54 -5.94 -10.10 -8.26
C VAL A 54 -6.36 -9.31 -7.02
N ILE A 55 -6.10 -8.00 -7.04
CA ILE A 55 -6.51 -7.02 -6.03
C ILE A 55 -6.87 -5.73 -6.77
N GLY A 56 -8.05 -5.18 -6.50
CA GLY A 56 -8.51 -3.92 -7.07
C GLY A 56 -9.68 -3.36 -6.29
N GLU A 57 -10.60 -2.69 -6.99
CA GLU A 57 -11.70 -1.91 -6.41
C GLU A 57 -12.77 -2.75 -5.70
N GLY A 58 -12.84 -4.05 -5.97
CA GLY A 58 -13.78 -4.95 -5.30
C GLY A 58 -14.12 -6.20 -6.12
N GLU A 59 -15.20 -6.86 -5.74
CA GLU A 59 -15.77 -7.96 -6.51
C GLU A 59 -16.52 -7.44 -7.74
N ILE A 60 -16.77 -8.30 -8.74
CA ILE A 60 -17.40 -7.91 -10.02
C ILE A 60 -18.77 -7.25 -9.86
N ASP A 61 -19.51 -7.62 -8.81
CA ASP A 61 -20.84 -7.07 -8.52
C ASP A 61 -20.78 -5.68 -7.85
N GLU A 62 -19.62 -5.32 -7.31
CA GLU A 62 -19.39 -4.10 -6.52
C GLU A 62 -18.58 -3.06 -7.28
N ALA A 63 -17.71 -3.49 -8.20
CA ALA A 63 -16.80 -2.65 -8.96
C ALA A 63 -16.95 -2.85 -10.48
N PRO A 64 -17.34 -1.81 -11.25
CA PRO A 64 -17.48 -1.92 -12.71
C PRO A 64 -16.13 -2.00 -13.46
N MET A 65 -15.03 -1.65 -12.80
CA MET A 65 -13.66 -1.64 -13.31
C MET A 65 -12.70 -2.06 -12.20
N PHE A 66 -11.59 -2.69 -12.57
CA PHE A 66 -10.62 -3.33 -11.68
C PHE A 66 -11.23 -4.26 -10.65
N TYR A 67 -12.25 -5.01 -11.05
CA TYR A 67 -12.79 -6.08 -10.22
C TYR A 67 -11.82 -7.27 -10.17
N ILE A 68 -11.88 -8.04 -9.10
CA ILE A 68 -11.05 -9.24 -8.92
C ILE A 68 -11.35 -10.25 -10.04
N GLY A 69 -10.31 -10.64 -10.77
CA GLY A 69 -10.36 -11.54 -11.92
C GLY A 69 -10.46 -10.82 -13.28
N GLU A 70 -10.56 -9.49 -13.32
CA GLU A 70 -10.57 -8.73 -14.57
C GLU A 70 -9.29 -8.99 -15.38
N LYS A 71 -9.46 -9.18 -16.70
CA LYS A 71 -8.35 -9.31 -17.65
C LYS A 71 -8.01 -7.96 -18.25
N VAL A 72 -6.73 -7.63 -18.26
CA VAL A 72 -6.20 -6.33 -18.72
C VAL A 72 -4.96 -6.53 -19.59
N GLY A 73 -4.70 -5.56 -20.47
CA GLY A 73 -3.65 -5.63 -21.48
C GLY A 73 -4.11 -6.26 -22.80
N ARG A 74 -3.28 -6.11 -23.85
CA ARG A 74 -3.56 -6.60 -25.21
C ARG A 74 -3.77 -8.10 -25.30
N SER A 75 -3.24 -8.83 -24.33
CA SER A 75 -3.48 -10.25 -24.12
C SER A 75 -3.18 -11.15 -25.33
N GLN A 76 -2.10 -10.87 -26.07
CA GLN A 76 -1.66 -11.75 -27.15
C GLN A 76 -1.08 -13.07 -26.59
N PRO A 77 -1.11 -14.19 -27.35
CA PRO A 77 -0.59 -15.49 -26.89
C PRO A 77 0.89 -15.49 -26.46
N GLU A 78 1.69 -14.58 -26.97
CA GLU A 78 3.12 -14.41 -26.68
C GLU A 78 3.41 -13.48 -25.49
N ASP A 79 2.40 -12.77 -24.99
CA ASP A 79 2.57 -11.81 -23.89
C ASP A 79 2.89 -12.51 -22.56
N ASP A 80 3.45 -11.75 -21.61
CA ASP A 80 3.73 -12.26 -20.26
C ASP A 80 2.43 -12.36 -19.44
N GLU A 81 2.22 -13.47 -18.71
CA GLU A 81 1.16 -13.54 -17.69
C GLU A 81 1.58 -12.76 -16.44
N VAL A 82 0.74 -11.82 -16.02
CA VAL A 82 1.04 -10.91 -14.91
C VAL A 82 -0.14 -10.85 -13.96
N ALA A 83 0.10 -11.14 -12.69
CA ALA A 83 -0.84 -10.81 -11.62
C ALA A 83 -0.65 -9.33 -11.26
N ILE A 84 -1.75 -8.60 -11.11
CA ILE A 84 -1.75 -7.16 -10.91
C ILE A 84 -2.59 -6.83 -9.67
N ALA A 85 -2.03 -5.98 -8.83
CA ALA A 85 -2.71 -5.39 -7.69
C ALA A 85 -2.68 -3.87 -7.88
N VAL A 86 -3.85 -3.23 -7.81
CA VAL A 86 -4.02 -1.79 -8.04
C VAL A 86 -4.66 -1.12 -6.84
N ASP A 87 -4.25 0.13 -6.63
CA ASP A 87 -4.95 1.11 -5.81
C ASP A 87 -4.84 2.45 -6.55
N PRO A 88 -5.80 2.77 -7.43
CA PRO A 88 -5.76 3.96 -8.27
C PRO A 88 -5.60 5.25 -7.48
N ILE A 89 -6.17 5.34 -6.27
CA ILE A 89 -5.91 6.39 -5.30
C ILE A 89 -5.91 5.83 -3.86
N ASP A 90 -4.71 5.55 -3.33
CA ASP A 90 -4.55 5.38 -1.88
C ASP A 90 -4.76 6.76 -1.24
N GLY A 91 -5.91 6.93 -0.58
CA GLY A 91 -6.29 8.18 0.06
C GLY A 91 -7.25 9.07 -0.74
N THR A 92 -8.30 8.51 -1.35
CA THR A 92 -9.38 9.28 -2.01
C THR A 92 -9.92 10.44 -1.17
N ARG A 93 -10.09 10.27 0.15
CA ARG A 93 -10.47 11.35 1.07
C ARG A 93 -9.39 12.45 1.15
N MET A 94 -8.12 12.07 1.19
CA MET A 94 -7.00 13.02 1.22
C MET A 94 -6.97 13.85 -0.06
N THR A 95 -7.15 13.21 -1.23
CA THR A 95 -7.30 13.90 -2.53
C THR A 95 -8.45 14.89 -2.48
N ALA A 96 -9.66 14.45 -2.11
CA ALA A 96 -10.84 15.32 -2.05
C ALA A 96 -10.68 16.51 -1.10
N MET A 97 -9.90 16.35 -0.02
CA MET A 97 -9.66 17.41 0.97
C MET A 97 -8.38 18.22 0.72
N GLY A 98 -7.63 17.94 -0.35
CA GLY A 98 -6.37 18.64 -0.64
C GLY A 98 -5.27 18.38 0.40
N GLN A 99 -5.26 17.19 1.01
CA GLN A 99 -4.30 16.78 2.01
C GLN A 99 -3.11 16.05 1.37
N ALA A 100 -1.96 16.12 2.03
CA ALA A 100 -0.76 15.38 1.61
C ALA A 100 -0.92 13.87 1.83
N GLY A 101 -0.15 13.08 1.09
CA GLY A 101 -0.01 11.63 1.30
C GLY A 101 -0.85 10.74 0.40
N ALA A 102 -1.69 11.30 -0.49
CA ALA A 102 -2.37 10.52 -1.50
C ALA A 102 -1.42 10.08 -2.63
N LEU A 103 -1.58 8.87 -3.15
CA LEU A 103 -0.78 8.32 -4.25
C LEU A 103 -1.57 7.34 -5.13
N ALA A 104 -1.14 7.18 -6.38
CA ALA A 104 -1.59 6.09 -7.24
C ALA A 104 -0.61 4.91 -7.14
N VAL A 105 -1.11 3.71 -6.91
CA VAL A 105 -0.30 2.52 -6.61
C VAL A 105 -0.62 1.37 -7.57
N LEU A 106 0.43 0.70 -8.01
CA LEU A 106 0.33 -0.55 -8.74
C LEU A 106 1.49 -1.46 -8.33
N ALA A 107 1.21 -2.74 -8.13
CA ALA A 107 2.24 -3.78 -8.15
C ALA A 107 1.89 -4.86 -9.16
N ALA A 108 2.94 -5.39 -9.79
CA ALA A 108 2.85 -6.43 -10.79
C ALA A 108 3.85 -7.54 -10.46
N GLY A 109 3.43 -8.78 -10.63
CA GLY A 109 4.24 -9.96 -10.38
C GLY A 109 3.84 -11.14 -11.25
N GLY A 110 4.53 -12.27 -11.09
CA GLY A 110 4.06 -13.53 -11.67
C GLY A 110 2.71 -13.96 -11.07
N LYS A 111 2.04 -14.90 -11.74
CA LYS A 111 0.67 -15.37 -11.46
C LYS A 111 0.32 -15.57 -9.97
N ASP A 112 1.24 -16.14 -9.20
CA ASP A 112 1.01 -16.51 -7.79
C ASP A 112 1.81 -15.64 -6.79
N THR A 113 2.23 -14.44 -7.20
CA THR A 113 3.05 -13.55 -6.35
C THR A 113 2.25 -12.98 -5.17
N PHE A 114 0.96 -12.78 -5.39
CA PHE A 114 0.09 -12.02 -4.50
C PHE A 114 -0.85 -12.94 -3.71
N LEU A 115 -0.90 -12.74 -2.40
CA LEU A 115 -1.91 -13.36 -1.54
C LEU A 115 -3.29 -12.81 -1.93
N LYS A 116 -4.22 -13.68 -2.33
CA LYS A 116 -5.60 -13.28 -2.55
C LYS A 116 -6.29 -13.09 -1.20
N ALA A 117 -6.49 -11.85 -0.80
CA ALA A 117 -7.16 -11.48 0.45
C ALA A 117 -8.51 -10.84 0.12
N GLN A 118 -9.54 -11.18 0.89
CA GLN A 118 -10.83 -10.49 0.84
C GLN A 118 -10.67 -9.05 1.33
N ASP A 119 -11.63 -8.19 0.98
CA ASP A 119 -11.69 -6.83 1.52
C ASP A 119 -12.08 -6.85 2.99
N MET A 120 -11.06 -6.89 3.85
CA MET A 120 -11.19 -6.92 5.30
C MET A 120 -10.06 -6.15 5.97
N TYR A 121 -10.16 -5.97 7.27
CA TYR A 121 -9.07 -5.41 8.06
C TYR A 121 -7.96 -6.43 8.30
N MET A 122 -6.72 -5.94 8.33
CA MET A 122 -5.52 -6.69 8.64
C MET A 122 -4.68 -5.91 9.65
N GLU A 123 -4.19 -6.60 10.69
CA GLU A 123 -3.17 -6.06 11.58
C GLU A 123 -1.80 -6.06 10.89
N LYS A 124 -1.05 -4.98 11.11
CA LYS A 124 0.11 -4.58 10.32
C LYS A 124 1.25 -4.30 11.27
N LEU A 125 2.39 -4.94 11.03
CA LEU A 125 3.66 -4.63 11.66
C LEU A 125 4.74 -4.65 10.59
N VAL A 126 5.39 -3.52 10.34
CA VAL A 126 6.40 -3.37 9.29
C VAL A 126 7.62 -2.65 9.81
N VAL A 127 8.79 -3.09 9.36
CA VAL A 127 10.10 -2.51 9.62
C VAL A 127 10.92 -2.54 8.34
N ASP A 128 12.01 -1.79 8.32
CA ASP A 128 12.98 -1.79 7.23
C ASP A 128 13.82 -3.09 7.15
N SER A 129 14.74 -3.12 6.18
CA SER A 129 15.65 -4.26 6.00
C SER A 129 16.65 -4.45 7.14
N GLU A 130 16.98 -3.40 7.90
CA GLU A 130 17.94 -3.47 9.01
C GLU A 130 17.36 -4.27 10.19
N ALA A 131 16.07 -4.08 10.46
CA ALA A 131 15.35 -4.76 11.53
C ALA A 131 14.55 -5.99 11.08
N LYS A 132 14.81 -6.49 9.87
CA LYS A 132 14.19 -7.71 9.34
C LYS A 132 14.39 -8.91 10.27
N GLY A 133 13.32 -9.67 10.51
CA GLY A 133 13.31 -10.82 11.41
C GLY A 133 13.24 -10.46 12.90
N MET A 134 13.14 -9.17 13.24
CA MET A 134 13.03 -8.73 14.64
C MET A 134 11.59 -8.55 15.12
N ILE A 135 10.61 -8.64 14.21
CA ILE A 135 9.19 -8.43 14.50
C ILE A 135 8.42 -9.74 14.51
N ASP A 136 7.38 -9.80 15.34
CA ASP A 136 6.50 -10.94 15.53
C ASP A 136 5.13 -10.45 16.03
N LEU A 137 4.05 -10.74 15.30
CA LEU A 137 2.70 -10.30 15.65
C LEU A 137 2.13 -11.03 16.88
N ASP A 138 2.68 -12.18 17.26
CA ASP A 138 2.26 -12.90 18.48
C ASP A 138 2.82 -12.26 19.76
N LEU A 139 3.77 -11.32 19.62
CA LEU A 139 4.30 -10.51 20.72
C LEU A 139 3.57 -9.18 20.86
N SER A 140 3.58 -8.64 22.08
CA SER A 140 3.09 -7.29 22.30
C SER A 140 3.87 -6.26 21.46
N LEU A 141 3.19 -5.17 21.08
CA LEU A 141 3.85 -4.08 20.35
C LEU A 141 5.05 -3.50 21.11
N GLU A 142 4.98 -3.42 22.43
CA GLU A 142 6.11 -2.99 23.26
C GLU A 142 7.34 -3.89 23.07
N GLN A 143 7.16 -5.21 23.11
CA GLN A 143 8.25 -6.17 22.91
C GLN A 143 8.86 -6.01 21.52
N ASN A 144 8.02 -5.86 20.48
CA ASN A 144 8.49 -5.60 19.12
C ASN A 144 9.32 -4.32 19.01
N ILE A 145 8.82 -3.21 19.55
CA ILE A 145 9.55 -1.93 19.53
C ILE A 145 10.90 -2.07 20.24
N ARG A 146 10.95 -2.72 21.41
CA ARG A 146 12.21 -2.95 22.14
C ARG A 146 13.20 -3.81 21.36
N ARG A 147 12.73 -4.87 20.68
CA ARG A 147 13.55 -5.74 19.82
C ARG A 147 14.14 -4.96 18.65
N VAL A 148 13.32 -4.14 17.98
CA VAL A 148 13.75 -3.31 16.85
C VAL A 148 14.74 -2.23 17.31
N ALA A 149 14.44 -1.53 18.41
CA ALA A 149 15.31 -0.50 18.97
C ALA A 149 16.69 -1.07 19.35
N SER A 150 16.73 -2.24 19.99
CA SER A 150 17.96 -2.95 20.33
C SER A 150 18.77 -3.31 19.08
N LYS A 151 18.11 -3.82 18.04
CA LYS A 151 18.76 -4.15 16.76
C LYS A 151 19.39 -2.92 16.09
N LYS A 152 18.69 -1.79 16.12
CA LYS A 152 19.14 -0.52 15.54
C LYS A 152 20.09 0.29 16.45
N GLY A 153 20.36 -0.19 17.67
CA GLY A 153 21.15 0.56 18.66
C GLY A 153 20.54 1.90 19.08
N LYS A 154 19.20 2.04 18.99
CA LYS A 154 18.46 3.26 19.33
C LYS A 154 17.84 3.16 20.72
N LEU A 155 17.77 4.29 21.42
CA LEU A 155 16.92 4.42 22.61
C LEU A 155 15.44 4.46 22.19
N LEU A 156 14.53 4.01 23.07
CA LEU A 156 13.09 4.08 22.80
C LEU A 156 12.62 5.51 22.46
N THR A 157 13.22 6.53 23.09
CA THR A 157 12.93 7.94 22.83
C THR A 157 13.38 8.45 21.46
N GLN A 158 14.22 7.68 20.77
CA GLN A 158 14.67 7.95 19.40
C GLN A 158 13.87 7.17 18.36
N MET A 159 13.02 6.25 18.79
CA MET A 159 12.19 5.45 17.90
C MET A 159 11.00 6.27 17.40
N THR A 160 10.67 6.12 16.13
CA THR A 160 9.44 6.68 15.54
C THR A 160 8.55 5.58 14.99
N VAL A 161 7.29 5.52 15.45
CA VAL A 161 6.28 4.58 14.99
C VAL A 161 5.17 5.32 14.26
N THR A 162 4.79 4.89 13.06
CA THR A 162 3.63 5.41 12.35
C THR A 162 2.41 4.53 12.59
N ILE A 163 1.27 5.15 12.94
CA ILE A 163 -0.01 4.47 13.22
C ILE A 163 -1.15 5.26 12.58
N LEU A 164 -2.17 4.59 12.03
CA LEU A 164 -3.38 5.28 11.56
C LEU A 164 -4.12 5.93 12.74
N ALA A 165 -4.44 7.22 12.63
CA ALA A 165 -5.23 7.99 13.59
C ALA A 165 -6.73 7.63 13.48
N LYS A 166 -7.09 6.47 14.02
CA LYS A 166 -8.46 5.94 14.05
C LYS A 166 -8.84 5.60 15.50
N PRO A 167 -10.12 5.70 15.89
CA PRO A 167 -10.55 5.39 17.28
C PRO A 167 -10.07 4.02 17.79
N ARG A 168 -10.02 3.02 16.90
CA ARG A 168 -9.50 1.67 17.20
C ARG A 168 -8.02 1.62 17.62
N HIS A 169 -7.26 2.70 17.43
CA HIS A 169 -5.85 2.81 17.80
C HIS A 169 -5.60 3.80 18.94
N ASP A 170 -6.64 4.40 19.54
CA ASP A 170 -6.44 5.42 20.59
C ASP A 170 -5.68 4.85 21.80
N GLU A 171 -5.99 3.62 22.19
CA GLU A 171 -5.32 2.95 23.31
C GLU A 171 -3.87 2.58 22.98
N ILE A 172 -3.63 2.03 21.79
CA ILE A 172 -2.28 1.61 21.41
C ILE A 172 -1.35 2.80 21.14
N ILE A 173 -1.88 3.90 20.60
CA ILE A 173 -1.14 5.16 20.45
C ILE A 173 -0.70 5.67 21.82
N LYS A 174 -1.61 5.74 22.80
CA LYS A 174 -1.28 6.15 24.18
C LYS A 174 -0.25 5.22 24.81
N ALA A 175 -0.40 3.91 24.64
CA ALA A 175 0.56 2.93 25.16
C ALA A 175 1.97 3.15 24.59
N VAL A 176 2.09 3.35 23.28
CA VAL A 176 3.39 3.62 22.62
C VAL A 176 3.97 4.95 23.07
N GLN A 177 3.16 6.00 23.19
CA GLN A 177 3.61 7.30 23.69
C GLN A 177 4.11 7.21 25.15
N ASN A 178 3.44 6.43 26.00
CA ASN A 178 3.85 6.22 27.39
C ASN A 178 5.20 5.46 27.51
N LEU A 179 5.60 4.70 26.48
CA LEU A 179 6.95 4.10 26.40
C LEU A 179 8.05 5.14 26.06
N GLY A 180 7.67 6.38 25.76
CA GLY A 180 8.57 7.46 25.35
C GLY A 180 8.84 7.48 23.84
N VAL A 181 8.19 6.62 23.06
CA VAL A 181 8.37 6.50 21.60
C VAL A 181 7.59 7.60 20.89
N ARG A 182 8.14 8.17 19.81
CA ARG A 182 7.44 9.15 18.98
C ARG A 182 6.40 8.44 18.13
N VAL A 183 5.15 8.89 18.17
CA VAL A 183 4.07 8.37 17.32
C VAL A 183 3.71 9.39 16.24
N MET A 184 3.87 9.01 14.98
CA MET A 184 3.35 9.74 13.82
C MET A 184 1.96 9.20 13.49
N ALA A 185 0.93 9.84 14.04
CA ALA A 185 -0.45 9.44 13.81
C ALA A 185 -0.97 10.03 12.48
N ILE A 186 -1.16 9.19 11.46
CA ILE A 186 -1.56 9.61 10.11
C ILE A 186 -3.06 9.37 9.86
N PRO A 187 -3.79 10.27 9.17
CA PRO A 187 -5.23 10.15 9.05
C PRO A 187 -5.67 8.99 8.14
N ASP A 188 -4.97 8.77 7.02
CA ASP A 188 -5.17 7.72 6.00
C ASP A 188 -3.82 7.44 5.30
N GLY A 189 -3.79 6.50 4.35
CA GLY A 189 -2.62 6.24 3.49
C GLY A 189 -1.54 5.39 4.16
N ASP A 190 -1.89 4.15 4.55
CA ASP A 190 -0.91 3.27 5.18
C ASP A 190 0.10 2.63 4.21
N VAL A 191 -0.16 2.66 2.89
CA VAL A 191 0.81 2.21 1.88
C VAL A 191 2.00 3.15 1.83
N ALA A 192 1.74 4.47 1.74
CA ALA A 192 2.78 5.49 1.76
C ALA A 192 3.70 5.34 2.98
N ALA A 193 3.09 5.17 4.17
CA ALA A 193 3.84 5.00 5.42
C ALA A 193 4.71 3.74 5.41
N VAL A 194 4.20 2.62 4.88
CA VAL A 194 4.98 1.38 4.78
C VAL A 194 6.15 1.53 3.81
N VAL A 195 5.92 2.10 2.62
CA VAL A 195 7.00 2.35 1.66
C VAL A 195 8.04 3.28 2.28
N GLN A 196 7.60 4.38 2.90
CA GLN A 196 8.47 5.34 3.57
C GLN A 196 9.30 4.68 4.67
N CYS A 197 8.74 3.76 5.47
CA CYS A 197 9.48 3.02 6.50
C CYS A 197 10.67 2.23 5.94
N CYS A 198 10.64 1.85 4.66
CA CYS A 198 11.69 1.07 4.01
C CYS A 198 12.71 1.94 3.26
N LEU A 199 12.56 3.26 3.23
CA LEU A 199 13.49 4.17 2.56
C LEU A 199 14.70 4.49 3.46
N PRO A 200 15.93 4.59 2.92
CA PRO A 200 17.14 4.84 3.71
C PRO A 200 17.12 6.15 4.52
N ASP A 201 16.52 7.20 3.97
CA ASP A 201 16.48 8.53 4.57
C ASP A 201 15.20 8.75 5.42
N SER A 202 14.50 7.67 5.77
CA SER A 202 13.28 7.73 6.55
C SER A 202 13.55 7.88 8.03
N ASP A 203 12.83 8.81 8.66
CA ASP A 203 12.78 8.92 10.11
C ASP A 203 11.87 7.88 10.78
N LEU A 204 11.19 7.03 10.00
CA LEU A 204 10.26 6.01 10.48
C LEU A 204 11.01 4.70 10.76
N ASP A 205 10.86 4.18 11.98
CA ASP A 205 11.45 2.90 12.35
C ASP A 205 10.48 1.72 12.21
N LEU A 206 9.18 1.99 12.35
CA LEU A 206 8.16 0.97 12.43
C LEU A 206 6.80 1.52 12.00
N VAL A 207 6.00 0.70 11.31
CA VAL A 207 4.58 0.99 11.03
C VAL A 207 3.74 -0.05 11.74
N TYR A 208 2.76 0.40 12.52
CA TYR A 208 1.84 -0.48 13.24
C TYR A 208 0.38 -0.06 13.07
N GLY A 209 -0.52 -1.04 13.03
CA GLY A 209 -1.95 -0.81 13.22
C GLY A 209 -2.84 -1.72 12.39
N ILE A 210 -4.13 -1.43 12.37
CA ILE A 210 -5.16 -2.16 11.65
C ILE A 210 -5.67 -1.29 10.50
N GLY A 211 -5.51 -1.78 9.27
CA GLY A 211 -5.92 -1.12 8.02
C GLY A 211 -6.42 -2.13 6.99
N GLY A 212 -6.71 -1.70 5.75
CA GLY A 212 -7.24 -2.60 4.71
C GLY A 212 -6.23 -3.69 4.30
N ALA A 213 -6.71 -4.91 4.11
CA ALA A 213 -5.92 -6.08 3.71
C ALA A 213 -5.40 -6.01 2.25
N PRO A 214 -6.23 -5.62 1.25
CA PRO A 214 -5.81 -5.69 -0.16
C PRO A 214 -4.58 -4.80 -0.47
N LEU A 215 -4.50 -3.62 0.16
CA LEU A 215 -3.39 -2.67 0.02
C LEU A 215 -1.99 -3.24 0.35
N LYS A 216 -1.90 -4.39 1.05
CA LYS A 216 -0.63 -4.90 1.58
C LYS A 216 0.03 -6.02 0.83
N VAL A 217 -0.71 -6.69 -0.03
CA VAL A 217 -0.15 -7.74 -0.86
C VAL A 217 0.83 -7.17 -1.89
N LEU A 218 0.67 -5.88 -2.21
CA LEU A 218 1.61 -5.05 -2.98
C LEU A 218 3.05 -5.07 -2.42
N LEU A 219 3.21 -5.25 -1.11
CA LEU A 219 4.48 -5.03 -0.39
C LEU A 219 5.17 -6.33 0.04
N ARG A 220 4.56 -7.50 -0.23
CA ARG A 220 5.21 -8.80 -0.01
C ARG A 220 6.16 -9.08 -1.18
N GLN A 221 7.45 -8.86 -0.98
CA GLN A 221 8.48 -9.42 -1.88
C GLN A 221 8.45 -10.96 -1.81
N PRO A 222 8.51 -11.66 -2.95
CA PRO A 222 8.40 -13.11 -3.01
C PRO A 222 9.72 -13.77 -2.60
N ARG A 223 10.01 -13.88 -1.28
CA ARG A 223 10.95 -14.88 -0.71
C ARG A 223 11.13 -14.81 0.81
N PHE A 224 10.08 -14.90 1.63
CA PHE A 224 10.28 -15.25 3.04
C PHE A 224 9.23 -16.26 3.50
N GLU A 225 9.73 -17.44 3.87
CA GLU A 225 9.03 -18.49 4.62
C GLU A 225 8.73 -17.97 6.04
N LEU A 226 7.65 -18.50 6.62
CA LEU A 226 7.20 -18.28 7.99
C LEU A 226 8.31 -18.56 9.01
#